data_AF-A0A1S9M9C2-F1
#
_entry.id   AF-A0A1S9M9C2-F1
#
_cell.length_a   1.000
_cell.length_b   1.000
_cell.length_c   1.000
_cell.angle_alpha   90.00
_cell.angle_beta   90.00
_cell.angle_gamma   90.00
#
_symmetry.space_group_name_H-M   'P 1'
#
loop_
_entity.id
_entity.type
_entity.pdbx_description
1 polymer ?
#
loop_
_entity_poly.entity_id
_entity_poly.type
_entity_poly.pdbx_seq_one_letter_code
_entity_poly.pdbx_strand_id
1 'polypeptide(L)'
;MKPNGFSHGMATDATVPGIRPNDYVVVDEVGDFSYYPSEAAMLKDLEYVDEASCILDRPGNDYRLTMDTDRHLHLGPSLGTVEFNWLRQAWTNNQQRNMQAHPLQRFHATTLEALLEGLFEMLYLEHAGRTTDAPWVLEVDGEVTHPATLHEVSSLLTRVDHLERVTVHDPFGHDYQPIRHAGHRFFFPAAGSVYYVEVAGRSKGSGASH
;
A
#
# COMPACT_ATOMS: atom_id res chain seq x y z
N MET A 1 12.11 -15.57 53.49
CA MET A 1 11.18 -14.87 52.60
C MET A 1 11.93 -13.75 51.89
N LYS A 2 12.11 -13.85 50.58
CA LYS A 2 12.67 -12.81 49.71
C LYS A 2 11.60 -12.50 48.65
N PRO A 3 11.27 -11.24 48.36
CA PRO A 3 10.36 -10.94 47.26
C PRO A 3 11.12 -11.00 45.93
N ASN A 4 10.68 -11.88 45.04
CA ASN A 4 11.08 -11.90 43.63
C ASN A 4 10.43 -10.69 42.94
N GLY A 5 11.25 -9.72 42.54
CA GLY A 5 10.85 -8.66 41.63
C GLY A 5 10.71 -9.23 40.22
N PHE A 6 9.47 -9.37 39.75
CA PHE A 6 9.19 -9.60 38.34
C PHE A 6 9.52 -8.30 37.59
N SER A 7 10.67 -8.31 36.91
CA SER A 7 10.95 -7.30 35.89
C SER A 7 9.97 -7.53 34.75
N HIS A 8 9.05 -6.60 34.56
CA HIS A 8 8.29 -6.46 33.31
C HIS A 8 9.32 -6.24 32.20
N GLY A 9 9.62 -7.31 31.46
CA GLY A 9 10.29 -7.19 30.17
C GLY A 9 9.38 -6.33 29.31
N MET A 10 9.86 -5.13 28.96
CA MET A 10 9.22 -4.31 27.93
C MET A 10 9.08 -5.19 26.70
N ALA A 11 7.84 -5.42 26.27
CA ALA A 11 7.59 -5.88 24.92
C ALA A 11 8.30 -4.88 24.01
N THR A 12 9.31 -5.35 23.29
CA THR A 12 9.96 -4.56 22.26
C THR A 12 8.87 -4.14 21.30
N ASP A 13 8.69 -2.83 21.23
CA ASP A 13 7.87 -2.10 20.30
C ASP A 13 8.00 -2.78 18.92
N ALA A 14 6.94 -3.45 18.49
CA ALA A 14 6.87 -4.01 17.16
C ALA A 14 6.82 -2.80 16.24
N THR A 15 7.99 -2.35 15.78
CA THR A 15 8.09 -1.25 14.84
C THR A 15 7.23 -1.63 13.65
N VAL A 16 6.13 -0.91 13.45
CA VAL A 16 5.18 -1.20 12.37
C VAL A 16 5.97 -1.17 11.06
N PRO A 17 5.95 -2.24 10.25
CA PRO A 17 6.78 -2.36 9.06
C PRO A 17 6.62 -1.15 8.13
N GLY A 18 7.71 -0.62 7.59
CA GLY A 18 7.64 0.34 6.48
C GLY A 18 7.06 1.74 6.78
N ILE A 19 6.61 2.05 8.01
CA ILE A 19 6.15 3.40 8.36
C ILE A 19 7.36 4.33 8.42
N ARG A 20 7.50 5.19 7.41
CA ARG A 20 8.45 6.29 7.43
C ARG A 20 7.69 7.57 7.76
N PRO A 21 8.09 8.33 8.79
CA PRO A 21 7.33 9.51 9.21
C PRO A 21 7.28 10.64 8.17
N ASN A 22 8.09 10.55 7.10
CA ASN A 22 8.27 11.62 6.11
C ASN A 22 8.06 11.13 4.67
N ASP A 23 7.24 10.11 4.45
CA ASP A 23 6.81 9.75 3.09
C ASP A 23 5.58 10.55 2.65
N TYR A 24 5.39 10.61 1.34
CA TYR A 24 4.37 11.41 0.68
C TYR A 24 3.64 10.60 -0.37
N VAL A 25 2.39 10.97 -0.60
CA VAL A 25 1.60 10.52 -1.74
C VAL A 25 1.28 11.72 -2.60
N VAL A 26 1.59 11.65 -3.89
CA VAL A 26 1.26 12.69 -4.87
C VAL A 26 0.07 12.21 -5.67
N VAL A 27 -0.92 13.08 -5.83
CA VAL A 27 -2.00 12.94 -6.80
C VAL A 27 -1.71 13.89 -7.95
N ASP A 28 -1.54 13.37 -9.15
CA ASP A 28 -1.18 14.19 -10.31
C ASP A 28 -2.38 14.92 -10.95
N GLU A 29 -2.17 15.63 -12.05
CA GLU A 29 -3.23 16.33 -12.79
C GLU A 29 -4.32 15.41 -13.39
N VAL A 30 -4.00 14.14 -13.66
CA VAL A 30 -4.98 13.15 -14.15
C VAL A 30 -5.61 12.34 -13.01
N GLY A 31 -5.17 12.54 -11.79
CA GLY A 31 -5.67 11.87 -10.58
C GLY A 31 -5.03 10.51 -10.32
N ASP A 32 -3.84 10.24 -10.87
CA ASP A 32 -3.05 9.06 -10.53
C ASP A 32 -2.29 9.29 -9.23
N PHE A 33 -2.08 8.22 -8.47
CA PHE A 33 -1.47 8.25 -7.14
C PHE A 33 -0.08 7.62 -7.18
N SER A 34 0.92 8.38 -6.74
CA SER A 34 2.32 7.95 -6.69
C SER A 34 2.87 8.09 -5.28
N TYR A 35 3.64 7.10 -4.83
CA TYR A 35 4.28 7.10 -3.51
C TYR A 35 5.73 7.56 -3.60
N TYR A 36 6.13 8.39 -2.63
CA TYR A 36 7.49 8.86 -2.48
C TYR A 36 8.00 8.65 -1.05
N PRO A 37 9.17 8.01 -0.85
CA PRO A 37 9.69 7.71 0.48
C PRO A 37 10.25 8.91 1.25
N SER A 38 10.37 10.06 0.58
CA SER A 38 10.84 11.33 1.15
C SER A 38 10.47 12.51 0.24
N GLU A 39 10.43 13.71 0.82
CA GLU A 39 10.29 14.97 0.07
C GLU A 39 11.37 15.11 -1.00
N ALA A 40 12.63 14.78 -0.68
CA ALA A 40 13.74 14.86 -1.62
C ALA A 40 13.59 13.87 -2.81
N ALA A 41 12.99 12.70 -2.59
CA ALA A 41 12.71 11.77 -3.68
C ALA A 41 11.59 12.30 -4.59
N MET A 42 10.55 12.89 -3.99
CA MET A 42 9.44 13.53 -4.70
C MET A 42 9.89 14.72 -5.54
N LEU A 43 10.60 15.69 -4.96
CA LEU A 43 11.08 16.89 -5.66
C LEU A 43 12.11 16.58 -6.76
N LYS A 44 12.74 15.40 -6.72
CA LYS A 44 13.64 14.95 -7.79
C LYS A 44 12.89 14.39 -9.00
N ASP A 45 11.69 13.85 -8.78
CA ASP A 45 10.88 13.19 -9.81
C ASP A 45 9.93 14.17 -10.53
N LEU A 46 9.52 15.24 -9.84
CA LEU A 46 8.59 16.25 -10.37
C LEU A 46 9.35 17.41 -11.06
N GLU A 47 8.82 17.92 -12.17
CA GLU A 47 9.42 19.00 -12.96
C GLU A 47 8.66 20.35 -12.86
N TYR A 48 7.33 20.33 -12.74
CA TYR A 48 6.50 21.55 -12.71
C TYR A 48 5.57 21.61 -11.49
N VAL A 49 5.21 22.84 -11.10
CA VAL A 49 4.32 23.08 -9.94
C VAL A 49 2.93 22.48 -10.12
N ASP A 50 2.45 22.40 -11.36
CA ASP A 50 1.09 21.96 -11.70
C ASP A 50 1.02 20.43 -11.91
N GLU A 51 2.15 19.72 -11.87
CA GLU A 51 2.15 18.24 -11.97
C GLU A 51 1.43 17.59 -10.80
N ALA A 52 1.42 18.24 -9.62
CA ALA A 52 0.78 17.73 -8.42
C ALA A 52 -0.53 18.48 -8.12
N SER A 53 -1.65 17.82 -8.38
CA SER A 53 -2.99 18.26 -7.95
C SER A 53 -3.20 18.19 -6.45
N CYS A 54 -2.43 17.38 -5.73
CA CYS A 54 -2.49 17.24 -4.27
C CYS A 54 -1.24 16.49 -3.81
N ILE A 55 -0.66 16.89 -2.67
CA ILE A 55 0.45 16.17 -2.05
C ILE A 55 0.05 15.92 -0.61
N LEU A 56 0.06 14.65 -0.20
CA LEU A 56 -0.39 14.21 1.11
C LEU A 56 0.77 13.69 1.93
N ASP A 57 0.83 14.08 3.20
CA ASP A 57 1.61 13.38 4.22
C ASP A 57 0.76 12.33 4.96
N ARG A 58 1.37 11.56 5.86
CA ARG A 58 0.67 10.52 6.66
C ARG A 58 -0.49 11.06 7.51
N PRO A 59 -0.34 12.19 8.23
CA PRO A 59 -1.47 12.85 8.90
C PRO A 59 -2.61 13.31 7.97
N GLY A 60 -2.37 13.37 6.64
CA GLY A 60 -3.35 13.81 5.66
C GLY A 60 -3.34 15.32 5.42
N ASN A 61 -2.26 16.01 5.76
CA ASN A 61 -2.05 17.39 5.37
C ASN A 61 -1.84 17.46 3.85
N ASP A 62 -2.58 18.35 3.20
CA ASP A 62 -2.43 18.67 1.79
C ASP A 62 -1.38 19.77 1.58
N TYR A 63 -0.55 19.60 0.57
CA TYR A 63 0.50 20.52 0.18
C TYR A 63 0.44 20.78 -1.33
N ARG A 64 1.11 21.88 -1.74
CA ARG A 64 1.33 22.21 -3.15
C ARG A 64 2.80 22.42 -3.41
N LEU A 65 3.21 22.16 -4.64
CA LEU A 65 4.51 22.59 -5.10
C LEU A 65 4.52 24.11 -5.30
N THR A 66 5.67 24.69 -5.00
CA THR A 66 5.97 26.08 -5.28
C THR A 66 7.33 26.14 -5.97
N MET A 67 7.54 27.19 -6.76
CA MET A 67 8.82 27.42 -7.42
C MET A 67 9.41 28.72 -6.89
N ASP A 68 10.67 28.67 -6.48
CA ASP A 68 11.39 29.85 -6.03
C ASP A 68 11.86 30.73 -7.21
N THR A 69 12.53 31.84 -6.90
CA THR A 69 13.06 32.77 -7.91
C THR A 69 14.16 32.16 -8.77
N ASP A 70 14.83 31.12 -8.28
CA ASP A 70 15.93 30.41 -8.96
C ASP A 70 15.43 29.20 -9.77
N ARG A 71 14.10 29.03 -9.86
CA ARG A 71 13.41 27.91 -10.54
C ARG A 71 13.62 26.55 -9.91
N HIS A 72 13.88 26.51 -8.60
CA HIS A 72 13.84 25.25 -7.86
C HIS A 72 12.43 24.98 -7.33
N LEU A 73 12.00 23.74 -7.45
CA LEU A 73 10.77 23.25 -6.84
C LEU A 73 10.96 23.02 -5.34
N HIS A 74 9.96 23.43 -4.57
CA HIS A 74 9.87 23.24 -3.13
C HIS A 74 8.47 22.81 -2.73
N LEU A 75 8.37 22.04 -1.65
CA LEU A 75 7.09 21.79 -1.02
C LEU A 75 6.63 23.07 -0.29
N GLY A 76 5.47 23.59 -0.67
CA GLY A 76 4.86 24.75 -0.02
C GLY A 76 4.36 24.43 1.39
N PRO A 77 3.78 25.41 2.09
CA PRO A 77 3.15 25.17 3.39
C PRO A 77 1.91 24.26 3.25
N SER A 78 1.57 23.57 4.34
CA SER A 78 0.31 22.81 4.42
C SER A 78 -0.89 23.73 4.21
N LEU A 79 -1.84 23.27 3.39
CA LEU A 79 -3.13 23.90 3.13
C LEU A 79 -4.23 23.41 4.09
N GLY A 80 -3.87 22.57 5.04
CA GLY A 80 -4.79 21.91 5.97
C GLY A 80 -5.03 20.44 5.61
N THR A 81 -5.93 19.81 6.34
CA THR A 81 -6.25 18.38 6.16
C THR A 81 -7.10 18.17 4.91
N VAL A 82 -6.76 17.14 4.12
CA VAL A 82 -7.52 16.71 2.95
C VAL A 82 -8.96 16.31 3.31
N GLU A 83 -9.90 16.61 2.43
CA GLU A 83 -11.30 16.22 2.63
C GLU A 83 -11.48 14.72 2.38
N PHE A 84 -12.12 14.03 3.34
CA PHE A 84 -12.25 12.58 3.35
C PHE A 84 -13.01 12.03 2.13
N ASN A 85 -14.17 12.60 1.80
CA ASN A 85 -14.99 12.06 0.71
C ASN A 85 -14.33 12.25 -0.65
N TRP A 86 -13.66 13.39 -0.84
CA TRP A 86 -12.84 13.66 -2.01
C TRP A 86 -11.72 12.64 -2.15
N LEU A 87 -10.92 12.43 -1.10
CA LEU A 87 -9.82 11.46 -1.15
C LEU A 87 -10.33 10.05 -1.42
N ARG A 88 -11.41 9.65 -0.75
CA ARG A 88 -12.03 8.33 -0.93
C ARG A 88 -12.49 8.14 -2.37
N GLN A 89 -13.13 9.15 -2.95
CA GLN A 89 -13.62 9.10 -4.33
C GLN A 89 -12.47 9.11 -5.34
N ALA A 90 -11.48 9.97 -5.15
CA ALA A 90 -10.30 10.08 -6.00
C ALA A 90 -9.54 8.75 -6.04
N TRP A 91 -9.28 8.16 -4.88
CA TRP A 91 -8.60 6.86 -4.76
C TRP A 91 -9.40 5.73 -5.40
N THR A 92 -10.71 5.64 -5.11
CA THR A 92 -11.58 4.61 -5.71
C THR A 92 -11.60 4.72 -7.24
N ASN A 93 -11.68 5.94 -7.78
CA ASN A 93 -11.65 6.17 -9.22
C ASN A 93 -10.30 5.78 -9.84
N ASN A 94 -9.19 6.09 -9.18
CA ASN A 94 -7.86 5.72 -9.63
C ASN A 94 -7.69 4.18 -9.65
N GLN A 95 -8.06 3.48 -8.57
CA GLN A 95 -8.00 2.01 -8.53
C GLN A 95 -8.82 1.36 -9.65
N GLN A 96 -10.00 1.90 -9.98
CA GLN A 96 -10.84 1.37 -11.05
C GLN A 96 -10.26 1.63 -12.45
N ARG A 97 -9.64 2.80 -12.67
CA ARG A 97 -9.02 3.15 -13.95
C ARG A 97 -7.72 2.39 -14.19
N ASN A 98 -6.91 2.23 -13.14
CA ASN A 98 -5.53 1.78 -13.20
C ASN A 98 -5.31 0.50 -12.37
N MET A 99 -6.17 -0.50 -12.52
CA MET A 99 -6.10 -1.76 -11.77
C MET A 99 -4.76 -2.51 -11.91
N GLN A 100 -4.01 -2.26 -12.99
CA GLN A 100 -2.68 -2.85 -13.17
C GLN A 100 -1.59 -2.12 -12.39
N ALA A 101 -1.72 -0.80 -12.21
CA ALA A 101 -0.81 -0.01 -11.40
C ALA A 101 -1.12 -0.18 -9.89
N HIS A 102 -2.40 -0.38 -9.57
CA HIS A 102 -2.89 -0.59 -8.21
C HIS A 102 -3.56 -1.97 -8.06
N PRO A 103 -2.78 -3.06 -8.11
CA PRO A 103 -3.34 -4.41 -8.05
C PRO A 103 -3.92 -4.79 -6.68
N LEU A 104 -3.58 -4.08 -5.59
CA LEU A 104 -4.14 -4.32 -4.26
C LEU A 104 -5.48 -3.61 -4.10
N GLN A 105 -6.52 -4.36 -3.74
CA GLN A 105 -7.89 -3.87 -3.62
C GLN A 105 -8.41 -4.13 -2.20
N ARG A 106 -8.25 -3.13 -1.33
CA ARG A 106 -8.66 -3.17 0.08
C ARG A 106 -10.11 -2.73 0.30
N PHE A 107 -10.67 -3.06 1.46
CA PHE A 107 -11.97 -2.62 1.90
C PHE A 107 -12.05 -1.09 2.00
N HIS A 108 -13.24 -0.56 1.76
CA HIS A 108 -13.48 0.87 1.90
C HIS A 108 -13.38 1.32 3.35
N ALA A 109 -12.36 2.11 3.65
CA ALA A 109 -12.23 2.78 4.93
C ALA A 109 -13.43 3.70 5.22
N THR A 110 -13.83 3.74 6.50
CA THR A 110 -14.95 4.55 6.99
C THR A 110 -14.49 5.86 7.64
N THR A 111 -13.17 6.02 7.87
CA THR A 111 -12.55 7.20 8.45
C THR A 111 -11.39 7.68 7.57
N LEU A 112 -11.02 8.96 7.70
CA LEU A 112 -9.87 9.52 6.99
C LEU A 112 -8.56 8.86 7.42
N GLU A 113 -8.37 8.66 8.72
CA GLU A 113 -7.17 8.01 9.28
C GLU A 113 -6.96 6.62 8.69
N ALA A 114 -7.99 5.76 8.71
CA ALA A 114 -7.91 4.42 8.14
C ALA A 114 -7.72 4.43 6.61
N LEU A 115 -8.27 5.44 5.93
CA LEU A 115 -8.07 5.61 4.49
C LEU A 115 -6.61 5.97 4.17
N LEU A 116 -6.03 6.91 4.90
CA LEU A 116 -4.65 7.33 4.73
C LEU A 116 -3.69 6.19 5.08
N GLU A 117 -3.89 5.53 6.22
CA GLU A 117 -3.10 4.36 6.62
C GLU A 117 -3.12 3.30 5.52
N GLY A 118 -4.32 2.89 5.07
CA GLY A 118 -4.46 1.91 4.01
C GLY A 118 -3.85 2.36 2.67
N LEU A 119 -4.01 3.63 2.29
CA LEU A 119 -3.45 4.20 1.07
C LEU A 119 -1.91 4.15 1.07
N PHE A 120 -1.29 4.64 2.15
CA PHE A 120 0.16 4.65 2.27
C PHE A 120 0.74 3.23 2.29
N GLU A 121 0.10 2.30 2.99
CA GLU A 121 0.51 0.89 2.99
C GLU A 121 0.41 0.26 1.60
N MET A 122 -0.73 0.41 0.91
CA MET A 122 -0.91 -0.15 -0.43
C MET A 122 0.12 0.40 -1.41
N LEU A 123 0.29 1.73 -1.48
CA LEU A 123 1.24 2.32 -2.41
C LEU A 123 2.69 1.99 -2.03
N TYR A 124 2.99 1.84 -0.74
CA TYR A 124 4.31 1.36 -0.29
C TYR A 124 4.61 -0.06 -0.79
N LEU A 125 3.62 -0.95 -0.71
CA LEU A 125 3.71 -2.36 -1.14
C LEU A 125 3.75 -2.51 -2.67
N GLU A 126 3.05 -1.62 -3.39
CA GLU A 126 3.01 -1.58 -4.86
C GLU A 126 4.27 -0.93 -5.46
N HIS A 127 5.00 -0.13 -4.69
CA HIS A 127 6.23 0.51 -5.14
C HIS A 127 7.28 -0.54 -5.55
N ALA A 128 7.69 -0.47 -6.83
CA ALA A 128 8.49 -1.50 -7.47
C ALA A 128 9.81 -1.80 -6.74
N GLY A 129 10.12 -3.10 -6.58
CA GLY A 129 11.39 -3.59 -6.05
C GLY A 129 11.59 -3.34 -4.56
N ARG A 130 10.57 -2.87 -3.83
CA ARG A 130 10.70 -2.58 -2.41
C ARG A 130 10.52 -3.82 -1.57
N THR A 131 11.56 -4.16 -0.82
CA THR A 131 11.50 -5.18 0.23
C THR A 131 10.97 -4.57 1.51
N THR A 132 10.12 -5.31 2.20
CA THR A 132 9.56 -5.01 3.52
C THR A 132 10.39 -5.69 4.61
N ASP A 133 10.30 -5.20 5.85
CA ASP A 133 11.02 -5.82 6.98
C ASP A 133 10.46 -7.21 7.34
N ALA A 134 9.18 -7.44 7.03
CA ALA A 134 8.53 -8.74 7.08
C ALA A 134 8.21 -9.20 5.64
N PRO A 135 8.46 -10.46 5.26
CA PRO A 135 8.14 -10.93 3.92
C PRO A 135 6.62 -11.05 3.71
N TRP A 136 6.21 -11.11 2.45
CA TRP A 136 4.89 -11.59 2.10
C TRP A 136 4.78 -13.07 2.43
N VAL A 137 3.56 -13.56 2.70
CA VAL A 137 3.30 -15.00 2.84
C VAL A 137 2.37 -15.43 1.72
N LEU A 138 2.79 -16.39 0.92
CA LEU A 138 1.99 -16.95 -0.16
C LEU A 138 1.73 -18.43 0.15
N GLU A 139 0.47 -18.78 0.38
CA GLU A 139 0.00 -20.15 0.60
C GLU A 139 -0.70 -20.67 -0.66
N VAL A 140 -0.24 -21.82 -1.18
CA VAL A 140 -0.83 -22.50 -2.34
C VAL A 140 -1.01 -23.97 -2.01
N ASP A 141 -2.25 -24.45 -1.95
CA ASP A 141 -2.57 -25.85 -1.62
C ASP A 141 -1.87 -26.37 -0.34
N GLY A 142 -1.67 -25.50 0.66
CA GLY A 142 -1.00 -25.81 1.93
C GLY A 142 0.53 -25.68 1.94
N GLU A 143 1.15 -25.39 0.80
CA GLU A 143 2.57 -25.04 0.71
C GLU A 143 2.76 -23.54 0.93
N VAL A 144 3.67 -23.17 1.83
CA VAL A 144 3.91 -21.78 2.23
C VAL A 144 5.24 -21.28 1.70
N THR A 145 5.21 -20.15 1.00
CA THR A 145 6.39 -19.44 0.49
C THR A 145 6.45 -18.02 1.04
N HIS A 146 7.65 -17.43 1.07
CA HIS A 146 7.89 -16.11 1.66
C HIS A 146 8.54 -15.14 0.67
N PRO A 147 7.84 -14.72 -0.39
CA PRO A 147 8.36 -13.75 -1.34
C PRO A 147 8.67 -12.39 -0.68
N ALA A 148 9.71 -11.72 -1.17
CA ALA A 148 10.16 -10.45 -0.61
C ALA A 148 9.37 -9.25 -1.14
N THR A 149 8.73 -9.39 -2.31
CA THR A 149 8.02 -8.30 -2.99
C THR A 149 6.70 -8.77 -3.63
N LEU A 150 5.79 -7.84 -3.88
CA LEU A 150 4.54 -8.12 -4.62
C LEU A 150 4.81 -8.62 -6.06
N HIS A 151 5.90 -8.18 -6.67
CA HIS A 151 6.32 -8.65 -7.98
C HIS A 151 6.73 -10.14 -7.97
N GLU A 152 7.40 -10.59 -6.91
CA GLU A 152 7.73 -12.00 -6.73
C GLU A 152 6.47 -12.85 -6.47
N VAL A 153 5.53 -12.35 -5.65
CA VAL A 153 4.20 -12.97 -5.48
C VAL A 153 3.55 -13.15 -6.86
N SER A 154 3.45 -12.07 -7.63
CA SER A 154 2.85 -12.08 -8.98
C SER A 154 3.53 -13.10 -9.89
N SER A 155 4.87 -13.15 -9.87
CA SER A 155 5.67 -14.06 -10.66
C SER A 155 5.42 -15.53 -10.31
N LEU A 156 5.30 -15.87 -9.03
CA LEU A 156 4.96 -17.22 -8.57
C LEU A 156 3.55 -17.63 -9.02
N LEU A 157 2.59 -16.71 -8.97
CA LEU A 157 1.19 -16.95 -9.38
C LEU A 157 0.98 -17.10 -10.89
N THR A 158 1.98 -16.75 -11.72
CA THR A 158 1.88 -16.99 -13.18
C THR A 158 1.75 -18.47 -13.54
N ARG A 159 2.24 -19.37 -12.68
CA ARG A 159 2.27 -20.83 -12.88
C ARG A 159 1.13 -21.56 -12.18
N VAL A 160 0.27 -20.84 -11.46
CA VAL A 160 -0.84 -21.42 -10.70
C VAL A 160 -2.12 -21.29 -11.50
N ASP A 161 -2.70 -22.44 -11.85
CA ASP A 161 -3.95 -22.51 -12.62
C ASP A 161 -5.18 -22.19 -11.75
N HIS A 162 -5.17 -22.66 -10.49
CA HIS A 162 -6.29 -22.58 -9.56
C HIS A 162 -6.06 -21.51 -8.48
N LEU A 163 -6.27 -20.24 -8.83
CA LEU A 163 -6.06 -19.13 -7.90
C LEU A 163 -7.04 -19.14 -6.72
N GLU A 164 -8.19 -19.80 -6.83
CA GLU A 164 -9.21 -19.89 -5.77
C GLU A 164 -8.76 -20.63 -4.50
N ARG A 165 -7.59 -21.29 -4.55
CA ARG A 165 -6.98 -22.00 -3.41
C ARG A 165 -5.76 -21.28 -2.84
N VAL A 166 -5.48 -20.09 -3.36
CA VAL A 166 -4.34 -19.29 -2.97
C VAL A 166 -4.75 -18.26 -1.93
N THR A 167 -3.95 -18.13 -0.89
CA THR A 167 -4.04 -17.01 0.05
C THR A 167 -2.74 -16.22 0.02
N VAL A 168 -2.83 -14.90 -0.05
CA VAL A 168 -1.67 -14.00 0.02
C VAL A 168 -1.83 -13.15 1.27
N HIS A 169 -0.82 -13.14 2.13
CA HIS A 169 -0.76 -12.26 3.29
C HIS A 169 0.30 -11.20 3.06
N ASP A 170 -0.06 -9.94 3.25
CA ASP A 170 0.90 -8.84 3.17
C ASP A 170 1.65 -8.61 4.49
N PRO A 171 2.78 -7.90 4.45
CA PRO A 171 3.58 -7.55 5.63
C PRO A 171 2.86 -6.71 6.69
N PHE A 172 1.72 -6.10 6.35
CA PHE A 172 0.90 -5.29 7.25
C PHE A 172 -0.25 -6.09 7.89
N GLY A 173 -0.36 -7.39 7.56
CA GLY A 173 -1.32 -8.32 8.15
C GLY A 173 -2.66 -8.40 7.43
N HIS A 174 -2.74 -7.95 6.18
CA HIS A 174 -3.95 -8.08 5.36
C HIS A 174 -3.90 -9.36 4.52
N ASP A 175 -5.07 -9.99 4.39
CA ASP A 175 -5.26 -11.23 3.64
C ASP A 175 -5.91 -10.92 2.29
N TYR A 176 -5.42 -11.54 1.22
CA TYR A 176 -5.94 -11.33 -0.13
C TYR A 176 -6.22 -12.64 -0.85
N GLN A 177 -7.29 -12.62 -1.62
CA GLN A 177 -7.57 -13.59 -2.66
C GLN A 177 -7.08 -13.04 -4.01
N PRO A 178 -6.11 -13.68 -4.67
CA PRO A 178 -5.72 -13.30 -6.02
C PRO A 178 -6.82 -13.70 -7.02
N ILE A 179 -7.13 -12.80 -7.96
CA ILE A 179 -8.09 -13.02 -9.02
C ILE A 179 -7.43 -12.70 -10.36
N ARG A 180 -7.60 -13.60 -11.33
CA ARG A 180 -7.08 -13.40 -12.69
C ARG A 180 -8.10 -12.61 -13.51
N HIS A 181 -7.75 -11.39 -13.90
CA HIS A 181 -8.51 -10.66 -14.90
C HIS A 181 -8.10 -11.14 -16.29
N ALA A 182 -9.02 -11.74 -17.04
CA ALA A 182 -8.78 -12.02 -18.45
C ALA A 182 -8.78 -10.69 -19.21
N GLY A 183 -7.60 -10.23 -19.66
CA GLY A 183 -7.52 -9.14 -20.62
C GLY A 183 -8.37 -9.46 -21.86
N HIS A 184 -8.96 -8.44 -22.49
CA HIS A 184 -9.71 -8.63 -23.73
C HIS A 184 -8.86 -9.46 -24.72
N ARG A 185 -9.44 -10.58 -25.19
CA ARG A 185 -8.82 -11.65 -26.00
C ARG A 185 -8.05 -11.23 -27.28
N PHE A 186 -7.98 -9.94 -27.60
CA PHE A 186 -7.46 -9.45 -28.88
C PHE A 186 -6.06 -8.81 -28.82
N PHE A 187 -5.44 -8.67 -27.65
CA PHE A 187 -4.08 -8.14 -27.53
C PHE A 187 -3.22 -9.04 -26.62
N PHE A 188 -2.47 -9.96 -27.26
CA PHE A 188 -1.45 -10.85 -26.69
C PHE A 188 -1.91 -11.99 -25.76
N PRO A 189 -1.25 -13.17 -25.81
CA PRO A 189 -1.36 -14.21 -24.79
C PRO A 189 -0.50 -13.80 -23.59
N ALA A 190 -0.77 -12.64 -22.99
CA ALA A 190 -0.25 -12.37 -21.66
C ALA A 190 -1.14 -13.15 -20.68
N ALA A 191 -0.53 -14.00 -19.84
CA ALA A 191 -1.22 -14.52 -18.66
C ALA A 191 -1.94 -13.34 -17.99
N GLY A 192 -3.27 -13.38 -17.92
CA GLY A 192 -4.08 -12.23 -17.50
C GLY A 192 -3.56 -11.60 -16.20
N SER A 193 -3.69 -10.28 -16.07
CA SER A 193 -3.22 -9.55 -14.89
C SER A 193 -3.91 -10.06 -13.62
N VAL A 194 -3.13 -10.26 -12.56
CA VAL A 194 -3.64 -10.68 -11.26
C VAL A 194 -3.86 -9.44 -10.41
N TYR A 195 -5.04 -9.33 -9.81
CA TYR A 195 -5.35 -8.35 -8.78
C TYR A 195 -5.68 -9.09 -7.48
N TYR A 196 -5.50 -8.42 -6.36
CA TYR A 196 -5.57 -9.00 -5.02
C TYR A 196 -6.70 -8.33 -4.27
N VAL A 197 -7.80 -9.07 -4.07
CA VAL A 197 -8.97 -8.55 -3.34
C VAL A 197 -8.82 -8.92 -1.89
N GLU A 198 -8.85 -7.93 -1.01
CA GLU A 198 -8.81 -8.15 0.42
C GLU A 198 -9.99 -9.01 0.84
N VAL A 199 -9.69 -10.03 1.64
CA VAL A 199 -10.69 -10.88 2.26
C VAL A 199 -10.69 -10.59 3.75
N ALA A 200 -11.88 -10.50 4.34
CA ALA A 200 -11.98 -10.32 5.78
C ALA A 200 -11.26 -11.49 6.43
N GLY A 201 -10.18 -11.19 7.15
CA GLY A 201 -9.37 -12.21 7.78
C GLY A 201 -10.28 -13.14 8.56
N ARG A 202 -10.09 -14.45 8.38
CA ARG A 202 -10.50 -15.39 9.42
C ARG A 202 -9.61 -15.04 10.60
N SER A 203 -10.06 -14.11 11.44
CA SER A 203 -9.40 -13.81 12.69
C SER A 203 -9.08 -15.15 13.33
N LYS A 204 -7.81 -15.37 13.66
CA LYS A 204 -7.44 -16.48 14.54
C LYS A 204 -8.22 -16.23 15.82
N GLY A 205 -9.41 -16.83 15.90
CA GLY A 205 -10.18 -16.92 17.12
C GLY A 205 -9.23 -17.50 18.14
N SER A 206 -8.95 -16.69 19.15
CA SER A 206 -8.21 -17.11 20.34
C SER A 206 -8.74 -18.48 20.74
N GLY A 207 -7.88 -19.49 20.66
CA GLY A 207 -8.19 -20.84 21.08
C GLY A 207 -8.54 -20.80 22.56
N ALA A 208 -9.83 -20.86 22.87
CA ALA A 208 -10.30 -21.24 24.19
C ALA A 208 -9.96 -22.73 24.35
N SER A 209 -8.85 -23.01 25.03
CA SER A 209 -8.59 -24.34 25.57
C SER A 209 -9.65 -24.68 26.60
N HIS A 210 -10.22 -25.88 26.43
CA HIS A 210 -11.05 -26.61 27.39
C HIS A 210 -10.33 -26.87 28.71
#